data_AF-A0A0W7X7X0-F1
#
_entry.id   AF-A0A0W7X7X0-F1
#
_cell.length_a   1.000
_cell.length_b   1.000
_cell.length_c   1.000
_cell.angle_alpha   90.00
_cell.angle_beta   90.00
_cell.angle_gamma   90.00
#
_symmetry.space_group_name_H-M   'P 1'
#
loop_
_entity.id
_entity.type
_entity.pdbx_description
1 polymer ?
#
loop_
_entity_poly.entity_id
_entity_poly.type
_entity_poly.pdbx_seq_one_letter_code
_entity_poly.pdbx_strand_id
1 'polypeptide(L)'
;MDKLVCTADPCDTLSVSAKYGDIAFRADRAGNAHHTVFATPADARAFARTVLRLAGEDGGEKPTADETPEPSPIKVGDRVVVVEDDPFHRTGEFVGAQGTVDELDVTDPDQPFLVRFDAPMGVIETWWCAEVRRIGESPAEPEEALTPAQPTFADRIKEAKRLLRGTPHTGADIIHLAEILAAQA
;
A
#
# COMPACT_ATOMS: atom_id res chain seq x y z
N MET A 1 -15.64 -16.29 -21.74
CA MET A 1 -14.66 -16.19 -20.64
C MET A 1 -13.33 -16.36 -21.30
N ASP A 2 -12.60 -15.26 -21.46
CA ASP A 2 -11.33 -15.28 -22.16
C ASP A 2 -10.25 -15.85 -21.23
N LYS A 3 -9.35 -16.63 -21.81
CA LYS A 3 -8.40 -17.47 -21.07
C LYS A 3 -7.03 -17.30 -21.70
N LEU A 4 -6.06 -16.88 -20.89
CA LEU A 4 -4.66 -16.86 -21.27
C LEU A 4 -4.07 -18.23 -20.95
N VAL A 5 -3.43 -18.83 -21.94
CA VAL A 5 -2.80 -20.15 -21.83
C VAL A 5 -1.30 -19.96 -21.82
N CYS A 6 -0.63 -20.58 -20.85
CA CYS A 6 0.83 -20.57 -20.81
C CYS A 6 1.38 -21.34 -22.02
N THR A 7 2.32 -20.75 -22.73
CA THR A 7 2.94 -21.39 -23.90
C THR A 7 3.93 -22.49 -23.52
N ALA A 8 4.54 -22.40 -22.33
CA ALA A 8 5.48 -23.39 -21.83
C ALA A 8 4.77 -24.64 -21.28
N ASP A 9 3.62 -24.47 -20.62
CA ASP A 9 2.74 -25.56 -20.20
C ASP A 9 1.28 -25.21 -20.51
N PRO A 10 0.69 -25.78 -21.58
CA PRO A 10 -0.69 -25.49 -21.97
C PRO A 10 -1.75 -25.87 -20.93
N CYS A 11 -1.37 -26.65 -19.90
CA CYS A 11 -2.26 -26.97 -18.79
C CYS A 11 -2.35 -25.83 -17.77
N ASP A 12 -1.40 -24.88 -17.80
CA ASP A 12 -1.37 -23.70 -16.95
C ASP A 12 -2.11 -22.55 -17.59
N THR A 13 -3.05 -21.98 -16.84
CA THR A 13 -4.00 -21.05 -17.42
C THR A 13 -4.40 -19.93 -16.48
N LEU A 14 -4.50 -18.72 -17.01
CA LEU A 14 -5.00 -17.56 -16.30
C LEU A 14 -6.35 -17.16 -16.88
N SER A 15 -7.33 -16.97 -16.00
CA SER A 15 -8.67 -16.56 -16.40
C SER A 15 -9.13 -15.37 -15.56
N VAL A 16 -9.89 -14.49 -16.20
CA VAL A 16 -10.42 -13.27 -15.57
C VAL A 16 -11.93 -13.32 -15.61
N SER A 17 -12.57 -13.01 -14.48
CA SER A 17 -14.03 -12.93 -14.41
C SER A 17 -14.47 -11.82 -13.46
N ALA A 18 -15.55 -11.11 -13.83
CA ALA A 18 -16.21 -10.19 -12.90
C ALA A 18 -17.15 -10.99 -11.98
N LYS A 19 -16.95 -10.88 -10.67
CA LYS A 19 -17.77 -11.55 -9.65
C LYS A 19 -18.04 -10.60 -8.50
N TYR A 20 -19.32 -10.49 -8.11
CA TYR A 20 -19.74 -9.71 -6.94
C TYR A 20 -19.32 -8.23 -6.92
N GLY A 21 -19.05 -7.64 -8.10
CA GLY A 21 -18.56 -6.26 -8.22
C GLY A 21 -17.04 -6.14 -8.31
N ASP A 22 -16.30 -7.22 -8.06
CA ASP A 22 -14.84 -7.28 -8.14
C ASP A 22 -14.38 -8.06 -9.38
N ILE A 23 -13.08 -7.97 -9.66
CA ILE A 23 -12.40 -8.71 -10.72
C ILE A 23 -11.60 -9.85 -10.09
N ALA A 24 -11.97 -11.09 -10.43
CA ALA A 24 -11.26 -12.28 -10.01
C ALA A 24 -10.25 -12.72 -11.08
N PHE A 25 -8.98 -12.76 -10.70
CA PHE A 25 -7.90 -13.38 -11.46
C PHE A 25 -7.67 -14.78 -10.91
N ARG A 26 -7.90 -15.80 -11.73
CA ARG A 26 -7.70 -17.20 -11.36
C ARG A 26 -6.58 -17.80 -12.19
N ALA A 27 -5.50 -18.18 -11.53
CA ALA A 27 -4.44 -18.98 -12.11
C ALA A 27 -4.69 -20.44 -11.75
N ASP A 28 -4.79 -21.31 -12.76
CA ASP A 28 -4.86 -22.76 -12.62
C ASP A 28 -3.53 -23.34 -13.11
N ARG A 29 -2.89 -24.18 -12.28
CA ARG A 29 -1.67 -24.92 -12.62
C ARG A 29 -1.97 -26.41 -12.72
N ALA A 30 -1.82 -26.97 -13.92
CA ALA A 30 -1.95 -28.39 -14.25
C ALA A 30 -2.94 -29.22 -13.40
N GLY A 31 -4.14 -28.69 -13.15
CA GLY A 31 -5.22 -29.37 -12.42
C GLY A 31 -5.05 -29.56 -10.90
N ASN A 32 -3.95 -29.10 -10.30
CA ASN A 32 -3.60 -29.43 -8.90
C ASN A 32 -3.55 -28.22 -7.96
N ALA A 33 -3.32 -27.01 -8.48
CA ALA A 33 -3.35 -25.79 -7.68
C ALA A 33 -4.12 -24.70 -8.42
N HIS A 34 -4.98 -23.99 -7.68
CA HIS A 34 -5.60 -22.77 -8.19
C HIS A 34 -5.43 -21.66 -7.15
N HIS A 35 -4.89 -20.54 -7.60
CA HIS A 35 -4.84 -19.31 -6.81
C HIS A 35 -5.83 -18.33 -7.40
N THR A 36 -6.66 -17.72 -6.54
CA THR A 36 -7.61 -16.69 -6.96
C THR A 36 -7.33 -15.43 -6.18
N VAL A 37 -7.09 -14.33 -6.89
CA VAL A 37 -6.97 -13.00 -6.32
C VAL A 37 -8.20 -12.21 -6.73
N PHE A 38 -8.84 -11.56 -5.77
CA PHE A 38 -9.92 -10.61 -6.01
C PHE A 38 -9.35 -9.20 -5.92
N ALA A 39 -9.51 -8.44 -6.99
CA ALA A 39 -9.08 -7.06 -7.06
C ALA A 39 -10.31 -6.17 -7.28
N THR A 40 -10.26 -4.96 -6.71
CA THR A 40 -11.26 -3.96 -7.06
C THR A 40 -11.17 -3.64 -8.56
N PRO A 41 -12.25 -3.13 -9.18
CA PRO A 41 -12.19 -2.70 -10.57
C PRO A 41 -11.12 -1.63 -10.85
N ALA A 42 -10.75 -0.83 -9.85
CA ALA A 42 -9.70 0.18 -9.99
C ALA A 42 -8.32 -0.48 -10.07
N ASP A 43 -8.01 -1.39 -9.15
CA ASP A 43 -6.70 -2.07 -9.09
C ASP A 43 -6.51 -2.99 -10.30
N ALA A 44 -7.56 -3.71 -10.71
CA ALA A 44 -7.52 -4.54 -11.91
C ALA A 44 -7.23 -3.72 -13.18
N ARG A 45 -7.75 -2.49 -13.27
CA ARG A 45 -7.46 -1.58 -14.38
C ARG A 45 -6.03 -1.06 -14.32
N ALA A 46 -5.53 -0.70 -13.14
CA ALA A 46 -4.15 -0.27 -12.96
C ALA A 46 -3.19 -1.38 -13.38
N PHE A 47 -3.40 -2.60 -12.90
CA PHE A 47 -2.63 -3.78 -13.29
C PHE A 47 -2.65 -4.01 -14.82
N ALA A 48 -3.83 -4.00 -15.45
CA ALA A 48 -3.95 -4.19 -16.88
C ALA A 48 -3.19 -3.12 -17.69
N ARG A 49 -3.22 -1.86 -17.25
CA ARG A 49 -2.45 -0.77 -17.87
C ARG A 49 -0.94 -0.99 -17.73
N THR A 50 -0.47 -1.43 -16.57
CA THR A 50 0.95 -1.77 -16.35
C THR A 50 1.39 -2.88 -17.29
N VAL A 51 0.59 -3.95 -17.45
CA VAL A 51 0.89 -5.04 -18.39
C VAL A 51 0.97 -4.54 -19.83
N LEU A 52 0.01 -3.73 -20.28
CA LEU A 52 0.01 -3.16 -21.63
C LEU A 52 1.22 -2.25 -21.87
N ARG A 53 1.61 -1.46 -20.87
CA ARG A 53 2.82 -0.62 -20.92
C ARG A 53 4.09 -1.46 -21.03
N LEU A 54 4.22 -2.53 -20.24
CA LEU A 54 5.34 -3.46 -20.33
C LEU A 54 5.42 -4.14 -21.71
N ALA A 55 4.27 -4.41 -22.32
CA ALA A 55 4.17 -4.93 -23.68
C ALA A 55 4.45 -3.87 -24.77
N GLY A 56 4.58 -2.60 -24.41
CA GLY A 56 4.71 -1.48 -25.35
C GLY A 56 3.42 -1.20 -26.14
N GLU A 57 2.28 -1.69 -25.66
CA GLU A 57 0.96 -1.58 -26.30
C GLU A 57 0.09 -0.46 -25.70
N ASP A 58 0.64 0.39 -24.82
CA ASP A 58 -0.11 1.48 -24.17
C ASP A 58 -0.37 2.71 -25.06
N GLY A 59 -0.04 2.62 -26.36
CA GLY A 59 -0.27 3.70 -27.32
C GLY A 59 0.58 4.95 -27.07
N GLY A 60 1.58 4.91 -26.18
CA GLY A 60 2.48 6.01 -25.90
C GLY A 60 1.90 7.11 -25.02
N GLU A 61 0.83 6.83 -24.27
CA GLU A 61 0.31 7.77 -23.26
C GLU A 61 1.30 7.84 -22.08
N LYS A 62 2.12 8.90 -22.06
CA LYS A 62 3.09 9.14 -20.98
C LYS A 62 2.37 9.08 -19.62
N PRO A 63 2.98 8.43 -18.61
CA PRO A 63 2.39 8.35 -17.29
C PRO A 63 2.15 9.77 -16.76
N THR A 64 0.89 10.07 -16.46
CA THR A 64 0.52 11.22 -15.63
C THR A 64 1.19 11.04 -14.27
N ALA A 65 1.80 12.10 -13.73
CA ALA A 65 2.65 12.11 -12.54
C ALA A 65 1.97 11.67 -11.21
N ASP A 66 0.79 11.05 -11.27
CA ASP A 66 0.04 10.50 -10.14
C ASP A 66 0.25 8.98 -9.95
N GLU A 67 1.06 8.33 -10.78
CA GLU A 67 1.46 6.94 -10.53
C GLU A 67 2.51 6.92 -9.41
N THR A 68 2.01 6.76 -8.18
CA THR A 68 2.85 6.50 -7.00
C THR A 68 3.74 5.28 -7.31
N PRO A 69 5.07 5.37 -7.18
CA PRO A 69 5.95 4.23 -7.44
C PRO A 69 5.54 3.06 -6.55
N GLU A 70 5.32 1.89 -7.16
CA GLU A 70 5.06 0.67 -6.39
C GLU A 70 6.25 0.39 -5.47
N PRO A 71 6.02 0.05 -4.19
CA PRO A 71 7.11 -0.24 -3.26
C PRO A 71 7.90 -1.44 -3.75
N SER A 72 9.22 -1.32 -3.74
CA SER A 72 10.10 -2.40 -4.21
C SER A 72 9.88 -3.67 -3.36
N PRO A 73 9.89 -4.89 -3.94
CA PRO A 73 9.66 -6.14 -3.20
C PRO A 73 10.54 -6.25 -1.95
N ILE A 74 10.01 -6.80 -0.85
CA ILE A 74 10.74 -7.05 0.39
C ILE A 74 11.88 -8.06 0.15
N LYS A 75 13.06 -7.80 0.70
CA LYS A 75 14.25 -8.66 0.60
C LYS A 75 14.86 -8.96 1.97
N VAL A 76 15.66 -10.03 2.05
CA VAL A 76 16.48 -10.34 3.22
C VAL A 76 17.38 -9.14 3.57
N GLY A 77 17.45 -8.82 4.86
CA GLY A 77 18.16 -7.67 5.41
C GLY A 77 17.34 -6.39 5.47
N ASP A 78 16.13 -6.35 4.90
CA ASP A 78 15.24 -5.19 5.04
C ASP A 78 14.74 -5.07 6.48
N ARG A 79 14.68 -3.83 6.96
CA ARG A 79 14.01 -3.52 8.22
C ARG A 79 12.52 -3.41 7.97
N VAL A 80 11.72 -4.06 8.80
CA VAL A 80 10.28 -4.20 8.59
C VAL A 80 9.49 -4.06 9.89
N VAL A 81 8.22 -3.71 9.77
CA VAL A 81 7.19 -3.84 10.82
C VAL A 81 6.24 -4.96 10.41
N VAL A 82 5.91 -5.83 11.37
CA VAL A 82 4.92 -6.89 11.16
C VAL A 82 3.53 -6.27 11.04
N VAL A 83 2.84 -6.56 9.95
CA VAL A 83 1.44 -6.17 9.71
C VAL A 83 0.52 -7.32 10.08
N GLU A 84 0.91 -8.54 9.72
CA GLU A 84 0.23 -9.79 10.06
C GLU A 84 1.27 -10.85 10.41
N ASP A 85 1.11 -11.49 11.58
CA ASP A 85 1.94 -12.61 12.02
C ASP A 85 1.34 -13.95 11.59
N ASP A 86 1.73 -15.05 12.23
CA ASP A 86 1.23 -16.39 11.89
C ASP A 86 -0.31 -16.47 12.10
N PRO A 87 -1.10 -16.69 11.03
CA PRO A 87 -2.56 -16.72 11.12
C PRO A 87 -3.11 -17.98 11.81
N PHE A 88 -2.26 -18.97 12.07
CA PHE A 88 -2.59 -20.27 12.67
C PHE A 88 -2.07 -20.40 14.12
N HIS A 89 -0.98 -19.72 14.49
CA HIS A 89 -0.41 -19.76 15.82
C HIS A 89 -0.03 -18.38 16.33
N ARG A 90 -0.41 -18.06 17.58
CA ARG A 90 -0.05 -16.80 18.25
C ARG A 90 -0.48 -15.53 17.48
N THR A 91 -1.60 -15.64 16.78
CA THR A 91 -2.15 -14.58 15.93
C THR A 91 -2.34 -13.28 16.70
N GLY A 92 -1.75 -12.21 16.17
CA GLY A 92 -1.77 -10.87 16.72
C GLY A 92 -0.72 -10.58 17.81
N GLU A 93 0.07 -11.56 18.25
CA GLU A 93 1.09 -11.38 19.30
C GLU A 93 2.24 -10.49 18.81
N PHE A 94 2.60 -10.57 17.53
CA PHE A 94 3.76 -9.87 16.97
C PHE A 94 3.39 -8.71 16.04
N VAL A 95 2.10 -8.45 15.83
CA VAL A 95 1.64 -7.32 15.00
C VAL A 95 2.14 -5.99 15.59
N GLY A 96 2.79 -5.19 14.74
CA GLY A 96 3.44 -3.93 15.12
C GLY A 96 4.88 -4.09 15.65
N ALA A 97 5.36 -5.32 15.88
CA ALA A 97 6.76 -5.56 16.22
C ALA A 97 7.67 -5.18 15.03
N GLN A 98 8.86 -4.70 15.35
CA GLN A 98 9.86 -4.29 14.35
C GLN A 98 11.05 -5.26 14.38
N GLY A 99 11.61 -5.49 13.20
CA GLY A 99 12.73 -6.39 13.05
C GLY A 99 13.37 -6.29 11.67
N THR A 100 14.25 -7.25 11.40
CA THR A 100 14.92 -7.40 10.11
C THR A 100 14.50 -8.73 9.49
N VAL A 101 14.22 -8.74 8.18
CA VAL A 101 13.95 -9.98 7.45
C VAL A 101 15.23 -10.80 7.41
N ASP A 102 15.22 -11.98 8.03
CA ASP A 102 16.35 -12.89 8.10
C ASP A 102 16.31 -13.93 6.96
N GLU A 103 15.10 -14.40 6.63
CA GLU A 103 14.87 -15.40 5.58
C GLU A 103 13.54 -15.16 4.86
N LEU A 104 13.46 -15.62 3.61
CA LEU A 104 12.25 -15.65 2.81
C LEU A 104 11.92 -17.08 2.39
N ASP A 105 10.72 -17.55 2.69
CA ASP A 105 10.20 -18.83 2.20
C ASP A 105 9.25 -18.60 1.03
N VAL A 106 9.71 -18.89 -0.18
CA VAL A 106 8.89 -18.78 -1.40
C VAL A 106 7.98 -19.98 -1.63
N THR A 107 8.14 -21.03 -0.83
CA THR A 107 7.37 -22.28 -0.92
C THR A 107 6.16 -22.29 0.01
N ASP A 108 6.18 -21.48 1.06
CA ASP A 108 5.04 -21.25 1.96
C ASP A 108 4.48 -19.83 1.79
N PRO A 109 3.39 -19.66 1.02
CA PRO A 109 2.81 -18.34 0.76
C PRO A 109 2.07 -17.75 1.96
N ASP A 110 1.76 -18.55 2.99
CA ASP A 110 1.00 -18.08 4.14
C ASP A 110 1.92 -17.39 5.16
N GLN A 111 3.21 -17.73 5.18
CA GLN A 111 4.20 -17.14 6.08
C GLN A 111 5.57 -16.95 5.43
N PRO A 112 5.68 -16.12 4.38
CA PRO A 112 6.90 -16.09 3.58
C PRO A 112 8.05 -15.32 4.24
N PHE A 113 7.84 -14.64 5.38
CA PHE A 113 8.83 -13.73 5.97
C PHE A 113 9.31 -14.19 7.35
N LEU A 114 10.56 -14.64 7.49
CA LEU A 114 11.16 -14.85 8.81
C LEU A 114 11.73 -13.53 9.31
N VAL A 115 11.15 -12.97 10.37
CA VAL A 115 11.57 -11.69 10.96
C VAL A 115 12.34 -11.94 12.24
N ARG A 116 13.55 -11.38 12.35
CA ARG A 116 14.30 -11.28 13.60
C ARG A 116 13.98 -9.96 14.29
N PHE A 117 13.39 -10.02 15.47
CA PHE A 117 12.91 -8.83 16.19
C PHE A 117 14.05 -8.03 16.81
N ASP A 118 13.92 -6.70 16.81
CA ASP A 118 14.89 -5.77 17.40
C ASP A 118 14.94 -5.88 18.94
N ALA A 119 13.79 -6.18 19.54
CA ALA A 119 13.65 -6.48 20.95
C ALA A 119 13.02 -7.88 21.10
N PRO A 120 13.58 -8.75 21.96
CA PRO A 120 13.00 -10.07 22.16
C PRO A 120 11.58 -9.95 22.72
N MET A 121 10.64 -10.63 22.05
CA MET A 121 9.24 -10.70 22.47
C MET A 121 9.09 -11.91 23.40
N GLY A 122 9.51 -11.74 24.65
CA GLY A 122 9.64 -12.83 25.61
C GLY A 122 10.92 -13.64 25.37
N VAL A 123 10.78 -14.91 24.98
CA VAL A 123 11.91 -15.80 24.62
C VAL A 123 12.06 -15.99 23.11
N ILE A 124 11.25 -15.29 22.33
CA ILE A 124 11.20 -15.42 20.87
C ILE A 124 12.01 -14.29 20.25
N GLU A 125 13.05 -14.67 19.52
CA GLU A 125 13.95 -13.75 18.80
C GLU A 125 13.60 -13.67 17.31
N THR A 126 12.98 -14.70 16.75
CA THR A 126 12.54 -14.77 15.35
C THR A 126 11.14 -15.37 15.22
N TRP A 127 10.37 -14.93 14.23
CA TRP A 127 9.05 -15.47 13.93
C TRP A 127 8.69 -15.35 12.45
N TRP A 128 7.98 -16.35 11.92
CA TRP A 128 7.45 -16.34 10.56
C TRP A 128 6.17 -15.49 10.50
N CYS A 129 6.13 -14.55 9.57
CA CYS A 129 5.07 -13.55 9.44
C CYS A 129 4.41 -13.67 8.05
N ALA A 130 3.10 -13.46 8.01
CA ALA A 130 2.32 -13.46 6.79
C ALA A 130 2.51 -12.16 6.00
N GLU A 131 2.50 -11.03 6.69
CA GLU A 131 2.63 -9.71 6.06
C GLU A 131 3.57 -8.80 6.86
N VAL A 132 4.50 -8.17 6.14
CA VAL A 132 5.45 -7.20 6.69
C VAL A 132 5.52 -5.95 5.81
N ARG A 133 5.81 -4.81 6.41
CA ARG A 133 5.98 -3.54 5.71
C ARG A 133 7.38 -2.98 5.96
N ARG A 134 8.10 -2.60 4.91
CA ARG A 134 9.44 -2.00 5.01
C ARG A 134 9.40 -0.71 5.85
N ILE A 135 10.31 -0.61 6.80
CA ILE A 135 10.59 0.60 7.58
C ILE A 135 11.79 1.28 6.91
N GLY A 136 11.58 2.48 6.37
CA GLY A 136 12.65 3.26 5.74
C GLY A 136 12.48 3.51 4.24
N GLU A 137 11.52 2.86 3.58
CA GLU A 137 10.83 3.50 2.45
C GLU A 137 9.72 4.35 3.06
N SER A 138 10.10 5.53 3.55
CA SER A 138 9.24 6.66 3.26
C SER A 138 9.11 6.68 1.74
N PRO A 139 7.91 6.87 1.14
CA PRO A 139 7.87 7.35 -0.24
C PRO A 139 8.90 8.46 -0.33
N ALA A 140 9.64 8.55 -1.42
CA ALA A 140 10.46 9.73 -1.66
C ALA A 140 9.56 10.97 -1.58
N GLU A 141 9.38 11.51 -0.37
CA GLU A 141 9.20 12.92 -0.15
C GLU A 141 10.43 13.52 -0.82
N PRO A 142 10.24 14.43 -1.79
CA PRO A 142 11.35 15.15 -2.36
C PRO A 142 12.19 15.70 -1.21
N GLU A 143 13.50 15.51 -1.28
CA GLU A 143 14.45 16.36 -0.56
C GLU A 143 14.24 17.81 -1.04
N GLU A 144 13.22 18.47 -0.54
CA GLU A 144 13.11 19.92 -0.53
C GLU A 144 12.86 20.36 0.90
N ALA A 145 13.98 20.72 1.53
CA ALA A 145 14.12 21.73 2.57
C ALA A 145 13.15 21.67 3.76
N LEU A 146 13.75 21.51 4.94
CA LEU A 146 13.28 22.05 6.22
C LEU A 146 12.56 23.40 6.05
N THR A 147 11.26 23.36 5.83
CA THR A 147 10.35 24.49 5.97
C THR A 147 9.18 23.98 6.80
N PRO A 148 8.74 24.72 7.81
CA PRO A 148 7.61 24.28 8.63
C PRO A 148 6.42 24.09 7.71
N ALA A 149 5.87 22.87 7.71
CA ALA A 149 4.72 22.51 6.90
C ALA A 149 3.65 23.59 7.02
N GLN A 150 3.31 24.22 5.89
CA GLN A 150 2.23 25.20 5.90
C GLN A 150 0.96 24.50 6.40
N PRO A 151 0.20 25.15 7.31
CA PRO A 151 -1.02 24.56 7.84
C PRO A 151 -1.97 24.26 6.68
N THR A 152 -2.52 23.05 6.66
CA THR A 152 -3.45 22.64 5.62
C THR A 152 -4.69 23.54 5.64
N PHE A 153 -5.43 23.61 4.53
CA PHE A 153 -6.69 24.36 4.51
C PHE A 153 -7.65 23.87 5.61
N ALA A 154 -7.67 22.56 5.89
CA ALA A 154 -8.45 21.97 6.97
C ALA A 154 -8.01 22.48 8.36
N ASP A 155 -6.71 22.59 8.61
CA ASP A 155 -6.16 23.14 9.86
C ASP A 155 -6.51 24.63 10.02
N ARG A 156 -6.45 25.40 8.93
CA ARG A 156 -6.84 26.82 8.92
C ARG A 156 -8.33 27.00 9.22
N ILE A 157 -9.19 26.16 8.64
CA ILE A 157 -10.64 26.16 8.92
C ILE A 157 -10.93 25.75 10.36
N LYS A 158 -10.18 24.79 10.91
CA LYS A 158 -10.31 24.36 12.31
C LYS A 158 -9.91 25.49 13.27
N GLU A 159 -8.83 26.20 12.96
CA GLU A 159 -8.35 27.33 13.75
C GLU A 159 -9.29 28.54 13.66
N ALA A 160 -9.80 28.85 12.47
CA ALA A 160 -10.83 29.87 12.28
C ALA A 160 -12.08 29.58 13.13
N LYS A 161 -12.56 28.33 13.11
CA LYS A 161 -13.70 27.91 13.95
C LYS A 161 -13.39 27.98 15.45
N ARG A 162 -12.14 27.77 15.85
CA ARG A 162 -11.70 27.91 17.25
C ARG A 162 -11.73 29.37 17.69
N LEU A 163 -11.19 30.29 16.87
CA LEU A 163 -11.12 31.72 17.17
C LEU A 163 -12.50 32.39 17.18
N LEU A 164 -13.44 31.89 16.36
CA LEU A 164 -14.81 32.40 16.27
C LEU A 164 -15.76 31.81 17.32
N ARG A 165 -15.32 30.85 18.14
CA ARG A 165 -16.17 30.22 19.15
C ARG A 165 -16.39 31.19 20.32
N GLY A 166 -17.64 31.59 20.54
CA GLY A 166 -18.05 32.38 21.72
C GLY A 166 -18.00 33.90 21.53
N THR A 167 -17.66 34.39 20.35
CA THR A 167 -17.72 35.82 19.99
C THR A 167 -18.92 36.10 19.08
N PRO A 168 -19.66 37.21 19.26
CA PRO A 168 -20.63 37.68 18.27
C PRO A 168 -19.86 38.26 17.09
N HIS A 169 -19.56 37.43 16.09
CA HIS A 169 -18.83 37.84 14.89
C HIS A 169 -19.80 38.41 13.85
N THR A 170 -19.43 39.55 13.28
CA THR A 170 -20.13 40.21 12.18
C THR A 170 -19.58 39.71 10.84
N GLY A 171 -20.29 39.98 9.73
CA GLY A 171 -19.78 39.64 8.40
C GLY A 171 -18.42 40.27 8.08
N ALA A 172 -18.12 41.44 8.66
CA ALA A 172 -16.82 42.10 8.50
C ALA A 172 -15.67 41.30 9.16
N ASP A 173 -15.93 40.67 10.31
CA ASP A 173 -14.91 39.87 11.01
C ASP A 173 -14.56 38.59 10.24
N ILE A 174 -15.53 38.01 9.52
CA ILE A 174 -15.33 36.84 8.66
C ILE A 174 -14.50 37.20 7.42
N ILE A 175 -14.79 38.35 6.80
CA ILE A 175 -14.03 38.85 5.63
C ILE A 175 -12.60 39.16 6.04
N HIS A 176 -12.40 39.85 7.16
CA HIS A 176 -11.06 40.17 7.66
C HIS A 176 -10.24 38.92 7.98
N LEU A 177 -10.87 37.88 8.55
CA LEU A 177 -10.22 36.60 8.80
C LEU A 177 -9.85 35.88 7.49
N ALA A 178 -10.71 35.92 6.47
CA ALA A 178 -10.43 35.35 5.16
C ALA A 178 -9.25 36.04 4.47
N GLU A 179 -9.14 37.37 4.59
CA GLU A 179 -8.01 38.15 4.07
C GLU A 179 -6.70 37.79 4.77
N ILE A 180 -6.70 37.65 6.11
CA ILE A 180 -5.52 37.23 6.88
C ILE A 180 -5.06 35.83 6.46
N LEU A 181 -6.00 34.89 6.27
CA LEU A 181 -5.68 33.52 5.87
C LEU A 181 -5.20 33.42 4.41
N ALA A 182 -5.70 34.29 3.53
CA ALA A 182 -5.28 34.37 2.13
C ALA A 182 -3.89 35.03 1.97
N ALA A 183 -3.53 35.99 2.83
CA ALA A 183 -2.22 36.62 2.84
C ALA A 183 -1.10 35.73 3.40
N GLN A 184 -1.45 34.60 4.01
CA GLN A 184 -0.54 33.58 4.54
C GLN A 184 -0.42 32.34 3.61
N ALA A 185 -0.97 32.42 2.40
CA ALA A 185 -0.78 31.44 1.32
C ALA A 185 0.33 31.93 0.38
#